data_AF-A0A355DE02-F1
#
_entry.id   AF-A0A355DE02-F1
#
_cell.length_a   1.000
_cell.length_b   1.000
_cell.length_c   1.000
_cell.angle_alpha   90.00
_cell.angle_beta   90.00
_cell.angle_gamma   90.00
#
_symmetry.space_group_name_H-M   'P 1'
#
loop_
_entity.id
_entity.type
_entity.pdbx_description
1 polymer ?
#
loop_
_entity_poly.entity_id
_entity_poly.type
_entity_poly.pdbx_seq_one_letter_code
_entity_poly.pdbx_strand_id
1 'polypeptide(L)'
;RGAVLFAGYDLDSPTLGESPGVVLASIRSSGVGTGPDPRAAEEVARGLRERVPEADGDRFDELLAAAREAMDLRDDNGPITAEWPLGLLRLAMLEVGRRLEASGRLRDSDHVFELGWDELPAVVAGAQQP
;
A
#
# COMPACT_ATOMS: atom_id res chain seq x y z
N ARG A 1 -7.79 8.75 2.24
CA ARG A 1 -7.00 7.51 1.99
C ARG A 1 -7.05 7.05 0.52
N GLY A 2 -7.46 7.91 -0.43
CA GLY A 2 -7.50 7.50 -1.85
C GLY A 2 -6.10 7.33 -2.47
N ALA A 3 -5.09 8.04 -1.97
CA ALA A 3 -3.75 8.06 -2.54
C ALA A 3 -2.89 6.82 -2.24
N VAL A 4 -3.48 5.68 -1.88
CA VAL A 4 -2.73 4.44 -1.64
C VAL A 4 -2.66 3.68 -2.96
N LEU A 5 -1.46 3.29 -3.41
CA LEU A 5 -1.31 2.35 -4.52
C LEU A 5 -1.87 0.98 -4.15
N PHE A 6 -2.60 0.34 -5.05
CA PHE A 6 -3.24 -0.96 -4.75
C PHE A 6 -3.02 -2.04 -5.82
N ALA A 7 -2.53 -1.65 -7.00
CA ALA A 7 -2.34 -2.55 -8.14
C ALA A 7 -0.86 -2.95 -8.37
N GLY A 8 0.07 -2.37 -7.59
CA GLY A 8 1.51 -2.55 -7.74
C GLY A 8 2.30 -1.58 -6.86
N TYR A 9 3.63 -1.66 -6.95
CA TYR A 9 4.58 -0.79 -6.25
C TYR A 9 5.31 0.19 -7.18
N ASP A 10 4.90 0.27 -8.44
CA ASP A 10 5.46 1.21 -9.41
C ASP A 10 4.61 2.50 -9.47
N LEU A 11 5.22 3.62 -9.83
CA LEU A 11 4.58 4.94 -9.85
C LEU A 11 3.52 5.06 -10.95
N ASP A 12 3.59 4.21 -11.98
CA ASP A 12 2.58 4.09 -13.03
C ASP A 12 1.32 3.31 -12.57
N SER A 13 1.36 2.68 -11.39
CA SER A 13 0.22 1.95 -10.83
C SER A 13 -0.84 2.90 -10.29
N PRO A 14 -2.14 2.65 -10.50
CA PRO A 14 -3.19 3.54 -10.00
C PRO A 14 -3.31 3.53 -8.47
N THR A 15 -3.70 4.68 -7.93
CA THR A 15 -4.18 4.78 -6.55
C THR A 15 -5.63 4.29 -6.43
N LEU A 16 -6.06 3.96 -5.21
CA LEU A 16 -7.44 3.57 -4.93
C LEU A 16 -8.45 4.70 -5.27
N GLY A 17 -8.03 5.95 -5.13
CA GLY A 17 -8.81 7.15 -5.47
C GLY A 17 -9.02 7.31 -6.98
N GLU A 18 -8.08 6.85 -7.80
CA GLU A 18 -8.21 6.77 -9.26
C GLU A 18 -9.10 5.60 -9.71
N SER A 19 -9.42 4.65 -8.80
CA SER A 19 -10.13 3.41 -9.11
C SER A 19 -11.45 3.23 -8.33
N PRO A 20 -12.44 4.13 -8.50
CA PRO A 20 -13.71 4.06 -7.76
C PRO A 20 -14.51 2.77 -8.01
N GLY A 21 -14.36 2.16 -9.18
CA GLY A 21 -14.99 0.87 -9.51
C GLY A 21 -14.53 -0.27 -8.62
N VAL A 22 -13.24 -0.30 -8.25
CA VAL A 22 -12.67 -1.30 -7.35
C VAL A 22 -13.24 -1.13 -5.95
N VAL A 23 -13.28 0.10 -5.44
CA VAL A 23 -13.88 0.41 -4.13
C VAL A 23 -15.33 -0.07 -4.06
N LEU A 24 -16.13 0.24 -5.09
CA LEU A 24 -17.53 -0.19 -5.15
C LEU A 24 -17.67 -1.72 -5.22
N ALA A 25 -16.82 -2.39 -5.99
CA ALA A 25 -16.80 -3.85 -6.07
C ALA A 25 -16.48 -4.48 -4.70
N SER A 26 -15.45 -3.98 -3.99
CA SER A 26 -15.07 -4.44 -2.66
C SER A 26 -16.20 -4.27 -1.63
N ILE A 27 -16.91 -3.14 -1.66
CA ILE A 27 -18.09 -2.92 -0.81
C ILE A 27 -19.18 -3.94 -1.12
N ARG A 28 -19.48 -4.18 -2.41
CA ARG A 28 -20.50 -5.15 -2.82
C ARG A 28 -20.14 -6.59 -2.43
N SER A 29 -18.86 -6.94 -2.40
CA SER A 29 -18.39 -8.27 -1.99
C SER A 29 -18.25 -8.45 -0.47
N SER A 30 -18.34 -7.37 0.32
CA SER A 30 -18.06 -7.39 1.77
C SER A 30 -19.02 -8.24 2.61
N GLY A 31 -20.19 -8.61 2.08
CA GLY A 31 -21.15 -9.50 2.75
C GLY A 31 -20.70 -10.96 2.84
N VAL A 32 -19.61 -11.34 2.18
CA VAL A 32 -18.97 -12.65 2.34
C VAL A 32 -17.98 -12.52 3.49
N GLY A 33 -18.27 -13.16 4.63
CA GLY A 33 -17.42 -13.11 5.84
C GLY A 33 -15.97 -13.52 5.53
N THR A 34 -15.12 -12.54 5.28
CA THR A 34 -13.75 -12.70 4.76
C THR A 34 -12.69 -12.30 5.78
N GLY A 35 -13.10 -11.77 6.93
CA GLY A 35 -12.20 -11.50 8.05
C GLY A 35 -11.81 -12.79 8.79
N PRO A 36 -10.62 -12.85 9.39
CA PRO A 36 -10.23 -13.98 10.23
C PRO A 36 -11.21 -14.11 11.41
N ASP A 37 -11.71 -15.32 11.66
CA ASP A 37 -12.54 -15.61 12.82
C ASP A 37 -11.68 -15.62 14.09
N PRO A 38 -11.89 -14.69 15.04
CA PRO A 38 -11.11 -14.65 16.28
C PRO A 38 -11.23 -15.95 17.10
N ARG A 39 -12.36 -16.66 16.98
CA ARG A 39 -12.57 -17.93 17.69
C ARG A 39 -11.70 -19.03 17.10
N ALA A 40 -11.65 -19.15 15.78
CA ALA A 40 -10.77 -20.09 15.10
C ALA A 40 -9.30 -19.84 15.43
N ALA A 41 -8.88 -18.57 15.50
CA ALA A 41 -7.51 -18.21 15.89
C ALA A 41 -7.17 -18.66 17.33
N GLU A 42 -8.11 -18.52 18.26
CA GLU A 42 -7.91 -18.93 19.65
C GLU A 42 -7.92 -20.46 19.82
N GLU A 43 -8.76 -21.17 19.06
CA GLU A 43 -8.74 -22.63 19.03
C GLU A 43 -7.40 -23.19 18.55
N VAL A 44 -6.82 -22.57 17.51
CA VAL A 44 -5.48 -22.92 17.01
C VAL A 44 -4.42 -22.64 18.08
N ALA A 45 -4.47 -21.47 18.73
CA ALA A 45 -3.52 -21.11 19.79
C ALA A 45 -3.54 -22.12 20.95
N ARG A 46 -4.73 -22.50 21.42
CA ARG A 46 -4.91 -23.52 22.46
C ARG A 46 -4.35 -24.88 22.03
N GLY A 47 -4.66 -25.34 20.82
CA GLY A 47 -4.16 -26.62 20.31
C GLY A 47 -2.63 -26.64 20.15
N LEU A 48 -2.01 -25.50 19.83
CA LEU A 48 -0.55 -25.37 19.84
C LEU A 48 0.01 -25.40 21.27
N ARG A 49 -0.62 -24.68 22.21
CA ARG A 49 -0.21 -24.62 23.62
C ARG A 49 -0.21 -25.99 24.29
N GLU A 50 -1.16 -26.86 23.97
CA GLU A 50 -1.24 -28.25 24.48
C GLU A 50 -0.07 -29.12 24.02
N ARG A 51 0.61 -28.76 22.93
CA ARG A 51 1.75 -29.50 22.36
C ARG A 51 3.10 -28.99 22.86
N VAL A 52 3.12 -27.87 23.60
CA VAL A 52 4.34 -27.27 24.15
C VAL A 52 4.70 -27.97 25.46
N PRO A 53 5.97 -28.37 25.68
CA PRO A 53 6.42 -28.90 26.97
C PRO A 53 6.08 -27.93 28.10
N GLU A 54 5.74 -28.47 29.28
CA GLU A 54 5.31 -27.64 30.43
C GLU A 54 6.35 -26.56 30.78
N ALA A 55 7.64 -26.89 30.72
CA ALA A 55 8.75 -25.97 31.00
C ALA A 55 8.83 -24.77 30.03
N ASP A 56 8.25 -24.88 28.82
CA ASP A 56 8.27 -23.84 27.79
C ASP A 56 6.94 -23.07 27.69
N GLY A 57 5.97 -23.40 28.55
CA GLY A 57 4.61 -22.86 28.49
C GLY A 57 4.56 -21.32 28.56
N ASP A 58 5.21 -20.75 29.58
CA ASP A 58 5.25 -19.30 29.78
C ASP A 58 5.92 -18.58 28.60
N ARG A 59 6.98 -19.19 28.04
CA ARG A 59 7.69 -18.66 26.87
C ARG A 59 6.81 -18.66 25.62
N PHE A 60 5.99 -19.69 25.43
CA PHE A 60 5.03 -19.73 24.33
C PHE A 60 4.02 -18.59 24.47
N ASP A 61 3.45 -18.42 25.66
CA ASP A 61 2.42 -17.41 25.92
C ASP A 61 2.98 -15.99 25.72
N GLU A 62 4.22 -15.74 26.15
CA GLU A 62 4.94 -14.48 25.90
C GLU A 62 5.16 -14.21 24.40
N LEU A 63 5.66 -15.19 23.64
CA LEU A 63 5.93 -15.03 22.22
C LEU A 63 4.65 -14.84 21.40
N LEU A 64 3.57 -15.54 21.75
CA LEU A 64 2.27 -15.38 21.09
C LEU A 64 1.70 -13.98 21.35
N ALA A 65 1.82 -13.46 22.58
CA ALA A 65 1.39 -12.11 22.91
C ALA A 65 2.20 -11.06 22.13
N ALA A 66 3.53 -11.17 22.13
CA ALA A 66 4.41 -10.27 21.38
C ALA A 66 4.13 -10.31 19.87
N ALA A 67 3.89 -11.51 19.31
CA ALA A 67 3.53 -11.65 17.91
C ALA A 67 2.20 -10.93 17.61
N ARG A 68 1.16 -11.13 18.44
CA ARG A 68 -0.14 -10.45 18.27
C ARG A 68 -0.02 -8.93 18.35
N GLU A 69 0.82 -8.42 19.24
CA GLU A 69 1.07 -6.97 19.37
C GLU A 69 1.82 -6.39 18.15
N ALA A 70 2.76 -7.14 17.56
CA ALA A 70 3.57 -6.66 16.44
C ALA A 70 2.85 -6.72 15.08
N MET A 71 1.76 -7.47 14.95
CA MET A 71 1.09 -7.72 13.67
C MET A 71 0.47 -6.46 13.06
N ASP A 72 -0.13 -5.59 13.88
CA ASP A 72 -0.70 -4.33 13.39
C ASP A 72 0.39 -3.44 12.77
N LEU A 73 1.55 -3.33 13.44
CA LEU A 73 2.69 -2.58 12.93
C LEU A 73 3.23 -3.15 11.61
N ARG A 74 3.27 -4.48 11.48
CA ARG A 74 3.69 -5.16 10.25
C ARG A 74 2.74 -4.84 9.09
N ASP A 75 1.44 -4.91 9.36
CA ASP A 75 0.40 -4.71 8.35
C ASP A 75 0.32 -3.22 7.93
N ASP A 76 0.61 -2.30 8.85
CA ASP A 76 0.70 -0.86 8.56
C ASP A 76 1.97 -0.47 7.78
N ASN A 77 3.05 -1.27 7.83
CA ASN A 77 4.32 -0.91 7.22
C ASN A 77 4.21 -0.67 5.71
N GLY A 78 3.55 -1.57 4.96
CA GLY A 78 3.38 -1.43 3.51
C GLY A 78 2.64 -0.15 3.12
N PRO A 79 1.43 0.08 3.66
CA PRO A 79 0.66 1.30 3.44
C PRO A 79 1.42 2.58 3.80
N ILE A 80 2.08 2.62 4.97
CA ILE A 80 2.69 3.85 5.50
C ILE A 80 4.03 4.17 4.81
N THR A 81 4.85 3.17 4.51
CA THR A 81 6.23 3.40 4.01
C THR A 81 6.36 3.33 2.50
N ALA A 82 5.43 2.66 1.80
CA ALA A 82 5.49 2.50 0.35
C ALA A 82 4.23 3.03 -0.34
N GLU A 83 3.08 2.42 -0.11
CA GLU A 83 1.90 2.61 -0.97
C GLU A 83 1.33 4.03 -0.89
N TRP A 84 1.27 4.62 0.31
CA TRP A 84 0.78 6.00 0.47
C TRP A 84 1.81 7.04 0.01
N PRO A 85 3.10 7.00 0.41
CA PRO A 85 4.10 7.93 -0.12
C PRO A 85 4.24 7.88 -1.65
N LEU A 86 4.30 6.67 -2.23
CA LEU A 86 4.39 6.50 -3.69
C LEU A 86 3.13 7.00 -4.39
N GLY A 87 1.95 6.77 -3.83
CA GLY A 87 0.72 7.31 -4.41
C GLY A 87 0.62 8.84 -4.31
N LEU A 88 1.18 9.48 -3.28
CA LEU A 88 1.33 10.94 -3.25
C LEU A 88 2.28 11.43 -4.36
N LEU A 89 3.41 10.75 -4.55
CA LEU A 89 4.36 11.06 -5.61
C LEU A 89 3.71 10.91 -6.99
N ARG A 90 2.96 9.82 -7.22
CA ARG A 90 2.17 9.61 -8.43
C ARG A 90 1.21 10.77 -8.69
N LEU A 91 0.41 11.18 -7.70
CA LEU A 91 -0.54 12.29 -7.88
C LEU A 91 0.17 13.60 -8.23
N ALA A 92 1.35 13.84 -7.66
CA ALA A 92 2.19 14.98 -8.03
C ALA A 92 2.73 14.86 -9.47
N MET A 93 3.22 13.68 -9.86
CA MET A 93 3.70 13.40 -11.22
C MET A 93 2.60 13.58 -12.26
N LEU A 94 1.39 13.07 -12.03
CA LEU A 94 0.24 13.27 -12.93
C LEU A 94 -0.07 14.75 -13.14
N GLU A 95 -0.02 15.57 -12.09
CA GLU A 95 -0.21 17.02 -12.22
C GLU A 95 0.94 17.69 -13.00
N VAL A 96 2.18 17.23 -12.82
CA VAL A 96 3.32 17.69 -13.63
C VAL A 96 3.13 17.30 -15.09
N GLY A 97 2.78 16.05 -15.39
CA GLY A 97 2.49 15.55 -16.73
C GLY A 97 1.42 16.39 -17.42
N ARG A 98 0.30 16.63 -16.74
CA ARG A 98 -0.80 17.49 -17.22
C ARG A 98 -0.34 18.91 -17.57
N ARG A 99 0.54 19.50 -16.77
CA ARG A 99 1.09 20.86 -17.04
C ARG A 99 2.06 20.86 -18.21
N LEU A 100 2.92 19.84 -18.30
CA LEU A 100 3.88 19.70 -19.39
C LEU A 100 3.16 19.48 -20.72
N GLU A 101 2.12 18.63 -20.74
CA GLU A 101 1.25 18.43 -21.90
C GLU A 101 0.56 19.74 -22.32
N ALA A 102 -0.04 20.46 -21.37
CA ALA A 102 -0.69 21.75 -21.65
C ALA A 102 0.27 22.81 -22.22
N SER A 103 1.56 22.73 -21.88
CA SER A 103 2.62 23.59 -22.43
C SER A 103 3.25 23.08 -23.73
N GLY A 104 2.79 21.93 -24.26
CA GLY A 104 3.33 21.30 -25.46
C GLY A 104 4.69 20.63 -25.28
N ARG A 105 5.14 20.46 -24.02
CA ARG A 105 6.44 19.86 -23.68
C ARG A 105 6.39 18.34 -23.56
N LEU A 106 5.22 17.78 -23.31
CA LEU A 106 4.92 16.36 -23.47
C LEU A 106 3.79 16.19 -24.49
N ARG A 107 3.82 15.08 -25.23
CA ARG A 107 2.72 14.69 -26.14
C ARG A 107 1.53 14.11 -25.39
N ASP A 108 1.81 13.39 -24.31
CA ASP A 108 0.87 12.68 -23.46
C ASP A 108 1.33 12.91 -22.01
N SER A 109 0.38 13.18 -21.11
CA SER A 109 0.69 13.43 -19.70
C SER A 109 1.24 12.19 -18.99
N ASP A 110 0.92 10.98 -19.44
CA ASP A 110 1.43 9.73 -18.85
C ASP A 110 2.92 9.51 -19.12
N HIS A 111 3.51 10.17 -20.13
CA HIS A 111 4.97 10.14 -20.33
C HIS A 111 5.76 10.74 -19.17
N VAL A 112 5.12 11.41 -18.21
CA VAL A 112 5.78 11.86 -16.98
C VAL A 112 6.38 10.71 -16.17
N PHE A 113 5.84 9.50 -16.28
CA PHE A 113 6.36 8.31 -15.58
C PHE A 113 7.64 7.76 -16.20
N GLU A 114 7.96 8.16 -17.43
CA GLU A 114 9.22 7.79 -18.11
C GLU A 114 10.39 8.70 -17.71
N LEU A 115 10.12 9.79 -16.98
CA LEU A 115 11.16 10.71 -16.53
C LEU A 115 12.02 10.08 -15.44
N GLY A 116 13.34 10.19 -15.60
CA GLY A 116 14.33 9.82 -14.61
C GLY A 116 14.23 10.63 -13.31
N TRP A 117 14.94 10.15 -12.30
CA TRP A 117 14.97 10.74 -10.96
C TRP A 117 15.52 12.17 -10.94
N ASP A 118 16.41 12.52 -11.88
CA ASP A 118 17.03 13.84 -12.06
C ASP A 118 16.26 14.72 -13.05
N GLU A 119 15.66 14.11 -14.07
CA GLU A 119 14.87 14.77 -15.11
C GLU A 119 13.58 15.40 -14.55
N LEU A 120 12.85 14.69 -13.69
CA LEU A 120 11.59 15.17 -13.14
C LEU A 120 11.77 16.47 -12.32
N PRO A 121 12.70 16.57 -11.35
CA PRO A 121 13.00 17.82 -10.68
C PRO A 121 13.44 18.94 -11.63
N ALA A 122 14.24 18.62 -12.65
CA ALA A 122 14.73 19.61 -13.61
C ALA A 122 13.57 20.24 -14.41
N VAL A 123 12.65 19.42 -14.94
CA VAL A 123 11.51 19.94 -15.71
C VAL A 123 10.51 20.71 -14.84
N VAL A 124 10.36 20.32 -13.57
CA VAL A 124 9.55 21.06 -12.57
C VAL A 124 10.19 22.41 -12.23
N ALA A 125 11.52 22.48 -12.16
CA ALA A 125 12.27 23.72 -11.98
C ALA A 125 12.29 24.62 -13.23
N GLY A 126 11.76 24.15 -14.36
CA GLY A 126 11.62 24.92 -15.60
C GLY A 126 12.70 24.66 -16.66
N ALA A 127 13.53 23.62 -16.50
CA ALA A 127 14.39 23.16 -17.59
C ALA A 127 13.54 22.89 -18.84
N GLN A 128 14.01 23.23 -20.04
CA GLN A 128 13.21 23.06 -21.26
C GLN A 128 13.09 21.61 -21.71
N GLN A 129 14.12 20.80 -21.42
CA GLN A 129 14.19 19.38 -21.68
C GLN A 129 14.53 18.66 -20.37
N PRO A 130 14.10 17.40 -20.22
CA PRO A 130 14.65 16.52 -19.19
C PRO A 130 16.17 16.43 -19.28
#